data_AF-R1EN73-F1
#
_entry.id   AF-R1EN73-F1
#
_cell.length_a   1.000
_cell.length_b   1.000
_cell.length_c   1.000
_cell.angle_alpha   90.00
_cell.angle_beta   90.00
_cell.angle_gamma   90.00
#
_symmetry.space_group_name_H-M   'P 1'
#
loop_
_entity.id
_entity.type
_entity.pdbx_description
1 polymer ?
#
loop_
_entity_poly.entity_id
_entity_poly.type
_entity_poly.pdbx_seq_one_letter_code
_entity_poly.pdbx_strand_id
1 'polypeptide(L)'
;MRCQSEAVSGSCIIQKFSPGDESLGEARRGDNILVLDIGCGKGGDLQKWQSAPRRVDLYVGIDPADVSIDQAKGRYEQMKRKPYRGRPQHVFHAEFFAKDGYGEWLGEIPIIQEVGIDPSVGPDSGGAGRFGGGGFDVVTMMFCMHYAFESEHKARGMLRNVAGSLKKGGRFIGVIPNSDILSAKVEEHHKKYGKGKNANGSDGVDGSGSPTYASDDDWDPEKPAEEPKEEAPQPEKEDGEVKDESVEWGNSIYRVKFPGKTPVDGVFRPPFGWKYFYFLEEAVESVPEYVVPWEAFRALAEDYNLELQYRKPFNEVWDEENGDPTLGPLSERMGVRGRDRGPLLISSEEMEAASFYHAFCFYKV
;
A
#
# COMPACT_ATOMS: atom_id res chain seq x y z
N MET A 1 -6.71 2.12 -20.34
CA MET A 1 -7.35 3.07 -19.41
C MET A 1 -6.95 2.61 -18.02
N ARG A 2 -6.17 3.41 -17.25
CA ARG A 2 -6.13 3.16 -15.79
C ARG A 2 -7.57 3.18 -15.29
N CYS A 3 -7.96 2.26 -14.40
CA CYS A 3 -9.31 2.18 -13.88
C CYS A 3 -9.77 3.60 -13.51
N GLN A 4 -10.73 4.16 -14.26
CA GLN A 4 -10.95 5.60 -14.25
C GLN A 4 -11.39 6.10 -12.86
N SER A 5 -12.03 5.21 -12.08
CA SER A 5 -12.36 5.35 -10.67
C SER A 5 -11.14 5.50 -9.76
N GLU A 6 -10.02 4.80 -10.01
CA GLU A 6 -8.79 4.95 -9.22
C GLU A 6 -8.19 6.35 -9.40
N ALA A 7 -8.18 6.83 -10.64
CA ALA A 7 -7.64 8.13 -10.97
C ALA A 7 -8.52 9.27 -10.42
N VAL A 8 -9.84 9.08 -10.36
CA VAL A 8 -10.76 10.02 -9.70
C VAL A 8 -10.60 9.95 -8.19
N SER A 9 -10.57 8.77 -7.58
CA SER A 9 -10.42 8.61 -6.13
C SER A 9 -9.11 9.20 -5.63
N GLY A 10 -7.99 8.97 -6.33
CA GLY A 10 -6.71 9.62 -6.03
C GLY A 10 -6.78 11.16 -6.14
N SER A 11 -7.53 11.68 -7.12
CA SER A 11 -7.75 13.13 -7.24
C SER A 11 -8.62 13.69 -6.12
N CYS A 12 -9.69 12.99 -5.74
CA CYS A 12 -10.58 13.36 -4.64
C CYS A 12 -9.79 13.47 -3.34
N ILE A 13 -8.97 12.46 -3.05
CA ILE A 13 -8.20 12.38 -1.82
C ILE A 13 -7.11 13.46 -1.79
N ILE A 14 -6.39 13.69 -2.90
CA ILE A 14 -5.44 14.80 -2.99
C ILE A 14 -6.14 16.13 -2.75
N GLN A 15 -7.28 16.40 -3.40
CA GLN A 15 -7.95 17.69 -3.24
C GLN A 15 -8.57 17.88 -1.85
N LYS A 16 -9.15 16.83 -1.27
CA LYS A 16 -9.78 16.84 0.06
C LYS A 16 -8.78 17.05 1.18
N PHE A 17 -7.62 16.39 1.10
CA PHE A 17 -6.62 16.39 2.17
C PHE A 17 -5.41 17.28 1.88
N SER A 18 -5.30 17.87 0.69
CA SER A 18 -4.41 19.01 0.49
C SER A 18 -4.78 20.10 1.50
N PRO A 19 -3.83 20.63 2.29
CA PRO A 19 -4.13 21.68 3.25
C PRO A 19 -4.84 22.85 2.58
N GLY A 20 -6.06 23.13 3.01
CA GLY A 20 -6.78 24.36 2.71
C GLY A 20 -6.59 25.39 3.83
N ASP A 21 -6.93 26.65 3.54
CA ASP A 21 -6.78 27.78 4.48
C ASP A 21 -7.57 27.59 5.79
N GLU A 22 -8.67 26.83 5.78
CA GLU A 22 -9.46 26.53 6.99
C GLU A 22 -8.79 25.48 7.89
N SER A 23 -7.91 24.65 7.31
CA SER A 23 -7.31 23.50 7.98
C SER A 23 -5.93 23.79 8.59
N LEU A 24 -5.39 24.97 8.31
CA LEU A 24 -4.13 25.46 8.82
C LEU A 24 -4.48 26.64 9.75
N GLY A 25 -4.05 26.57 11.01
CA GLY A 25 -4.35 27.62 11.99
C GLY A 25 -4.02 29.03 11.47
N GLU A 26 -4.68 30.04 12.01
CA GLU A 26 -4.68 31.43 11.51
C GLU A 26 -3.27 31.98 11.17
N ALA A 27 -2.24 31.52 11.87
CA ALA A 27 -0.83 31.89 11.66
C ALA A 27 -0.23 31.49 10.30
N ARG A 28 -0.84 30.56 9.54
CA ARG A 28 -0.34 30.04 8.26
C ARG A 28 -1.29 30.25 7.09
N ARG A 29 -2.33 31.07 7.27
CA ARG A 29 -3.26 31.44 6.20
C ARG A 29 -2.49 32.23 5.13
N GLY A 30 -2.45 31.73 3.90
CA GLY A 30 -1.70 32.33 2.78
C GLY A 30 -0.38 31.67 2.35
N ASP A 31 0.19 30.73 3.11
CA ASP A 31 1.41 30.00 2.68
C ASP A 31 1.12 29.00 1.55
N ASN A 32 2.07 28.72 0.67
CA ASN A 32 1.94 27.62 -0.29
C ASN A 32 2.36 26.29 0.35
N ILE A 33 2.05 25.15 -0.28
CA ILE A 33 2.31 23.81 0.28
C ILE A 33 3.54 23.15 -0.33
N LEU A 34 4.29 22.40 0.51
CA LEU A 34 5.41 21.56 0.09
C LEU A 34 4.99 20.09 0.11
N VAL A 35 5.20 19.39 -1.01
CA VAL A 35 4.74 18.02 -1.23
C VAL A 35 5.93 17.10 -1.48
N LEU A 36 5.96 15.96 -0.78
CA LEU A 36 6.84 14.84 -1.06
C LEU A 36 6.00 13.65 -1.52
N ASP A 37 6.21 13.20 -2.75
CA ASP A 37 5.48 12.10 -3.37
C ASP A 37 6.39 10.89 -3.52
N ILE A 38 6.23 9.91 -2.62
CA ILE A 38 7.03 8.69 -2.57
C ILE A 38 6.32 7.61 -3.39
N GLY A 39 7.03 7.05 -4.37
CA GLY A 39 6.45 6.20 -5.40
C GLY A 39 5.69 7.00 -6.47
N CYS A 40 6.23 8.16 -6.88
CA CYS A 40 5.55 9.05 -7.83
C CYS A 40 5.37 8.44 -9.24
N GLY A 41 6.08 7.33 -9.53
CA GLY A 41 6.08 6.64 -10.80
C GLY A 41 6.37 7.61 -11.95
N LYS A 42 5.60 7.47 -13.03
CA LYS A 42 5.72 8.27 -14.26
C LYS A 42 5.13 9.69 -14.12
N GLY A 43 4.90 10.20 -12.90
CA GLY A 43 4.30 11.50 -12.63
C GLY A 43 2.79 11.54 -12.93
N GLY A 44 2.03 10.57 -12.45
CA GLY A 44 0.56 10.49 -12.67
C GLY A 44 -0.25 11.56 -11.95
N ASP A 45 0.32 12.15 -10.89
CA ASP A 45 -0.36 13.08 -10.00
C ASP A 45 0.07 14.55 -10.19
N LEU A 46 1.04 14.83 -11.07
CA LEU A 46 1.52 16.19 -11.35
C LEU A 46 0.39 17.18 -11.69
N GLN A 47 -0.53 16.79 -12.57
CA GLN A 47 -1.65 17.64 -12.95
C GLN A 47 -2.66 17.81 -11.80
N LYS A 48 -2.75 16.82 -10.90
CA LYS A 48 -3.63 16.88 -9.73
C LYS A 48 -3.10 17.90 -8.74
N TRP A 49 -1.80 17.86 -8.45
CA TRP A 49 -1.09 18.85 -7.64
C TRP A 49 -1.13 20.26 -8.24
N GLN A 50 -1.00 20.38 -9.57
CA GLN A 50 -1.15 21.67 -10.26
C GLN A 50 -2.55 22.27 -10.12
N SER A 51 -3.57 21.42 -9.91
CA SER A 51 -4.97 21.80 -9.76
C SER A 51 -5.44 21.76 -8.30
N ALA A 52 -4.53 21.58 -7.34
CA ALA A 52 -4.88 21.50 -5.93
C ALA A 52 -5.51 22.82 -5.45
N PRO A 53 -6.41 22.79 -4.45
CA PRO A 53 -7.09 23.99 -3.95
C PRO A 53 -6.12 25.07 -3.47
N ARG A 54 -5.01 24.64 -2.88
CA ARG A 54 -3.90 25.49 -2.45
C ARG A 54 -2.71 25.27 -3.36
N ARG A 55 -1.99 26.36 -3.64
CA ARG A 55 -0.83 26.31 -4.55
C ARG A 55 0.29 25.50 -3.92
N VAL A 56 0.84 24.60 -4.73
CA VAL A 56 2.09 23.90 -4.44
C VAL A 56 3.24 24.82 -4.80
N ASP A 57 4.23 24.94 -3.91
CA ASP A 57 5.49 25.63 -4.19
C ASP A 57 6.57 24.65 -4.62
N LEU A 58 6.68 23.55 -3.89
CA LEU A 58 7.64 22.49 -4.14
C LEU A 58 6.94 21.14 -4.20
N TYR A 59 7.27 20.37 -5.23
CA TYR A 59 6.95 18.96 -5.36
C TYR A 59 8.24 18.15 -5.50
N VAL A 60 8.48 17.20 -4.60
CA VAL A 60 9.60 16.26 -4.71
C VAL A 60 9.05 14.88 -5.02
N GLY A 61 9.35 14.36 -6.22
CA GLY A 61 8.94 13.02 -6.65
C GLY A 61 10.07 12.01 -6.48
N ILE A 62 9.81 10.93 -5.74
CA ILE A 62 10.75 9.83 -5.52
C ILE A 62 10.16 8.54 -6.08
N ASP A 63 10.96 7.75 -6.78
CA ASP A 63 10.57 6.42 -7.25
C ASP A 63 11.83 5.55 -7.39
N PRO A 64 11.79 4.25 -7.07
CA PRO A 64 12.95 3.38 -7.25
C PRO A 64 13.33 3.17 -8.73
N ALA A 65 12.39 3.34 -9.67
CA ALA A 65 12.64 3.08 -11.08
C ALA A 65 13.09 4.35 -11.83
N ASP A 66 14.37 4.40 -12.21
CA ASP A 66 14.96 5.54 -12.92
C ASP A 66 14.21 5.90 -14.23
N VAL A 67 13.77 4.88 -14.98
CA VAL A 67 12.96 5.06 -16.19
C VAL A 67 11.63 5.75 -15.90
N SER A 68 11.01 5.48 -14.75
CA SER A 68 9.78 6.17 -14.33
C SER A 68 10.05 7.63 -14.00
N ILE A 69 11.16 7.91 -13.32
CA ILE A 69 11.61 9.26 -12.99
C ILE A 69 11.88 10.10 -14.24
N ASP A 70 12.57 9.56 -15.23
CA ASP A 70 12.80 10.27 -16.49
C ASP A 70 11.51 10.60 -17.24
N GLN A 71 10.54 9.68 -17.22
CA GLN A 71 9.21 9.93 -17.77
C GLN A 71 8.45 11.01 -16.99
N ALA A 72 8.56 11.02 -15.65
CA ALA A 72 7.96 12.03 -14.79
C ALA A 72 8.55 13.43 -15.07
N LYS A 73 9.88 13.54 -15.17
CA LYS A 73 10.59 14.76 -15.58
C LYS A 73 10.11 15.25 -16.94
N GLY A 74 10.01 14.34 -17.93
CA GLY A 74 9.52 14.67 -19.26
C GLY A 74 8.08 15.20 -19.26
N ARG A 75 7.19 14.60 -18.45
CA ARG A 75 5.81 15.07 -18.29
C ARG A 75 5.74 16.44 -17.60
N TYR A 76 6.56 16.67 -16.60
CA TYR A 76 6.66 17.96 -15.91
C TYR A 76 7.18 19.07 -16.85
N GLU A 77 8.20 18.80 -17.66
CA GLU A 77 8.69 19.76 -18.65
C GLU A 77 7.64 20.10 -19.73
N GLN A 78 6.84 19.13 -20.15
CA GLN A 78 5.69 19.39 -21.02
C GLN A 78 4.64 20.28 -20.35
N MET A 79 4.40 20.08 -19.05
CA MET A 79 3.48 20.91 -18.26
C MET A 79 3.95 22.36 -18.21
N LYS A 80 5.25 22.61 -17.99
CA LYS A 80 5.85 23.97 -18.00
C LYS A 80 5.72 24.68 -19.34
N ARG A 81 5.76 23.95 -20.45
CA ARG A 81 5.70 24.51 -21.81
C ARG A 81 4.28 24.83 -22.28
N LYS A 82 3.24 24.30 -21.64
CA LYS A 82 1.85 24.51 -22.06
C LYS A 82 1.29 25.82 -21.48
N PRO A 83 1.03 26.85 -22.31
CA PRO A 83 0.33 28.03 -21.83
C PRO A 83 -1.14 27.69 -21.53
N TYR A 84 -1.66 28.20 -20.41
CA TYR A 84 -3.08 28.07 -20.09
C TYR A 84 -3.84 29.27 -20.63
N ARG A 85 -4.77 29.04 -21.57
CA ARG A 85 -5.56 30.10 -22.24
C ARG A 85 -4.69 31.24 -22.80
N GLY A 86 -3.53 30.89 -23.37
CA GLY A 86 -2.60 31.85 -23.98
C GLY A 86 -1.80 32.70 -22.99
N ARG A 87 -1.85 32.41 -21.69
CA ARG A 87 -1.03 33.07 -20.66
C ARG A 87 -0.02 32.10 -20.04
N PRO A 88 1.15 32.57 -19.58
CA PRO A 88 2.06 31.78 -18.78
C PRO A 88 1.33 31.24 -17.54
N GLN A 89 1.34 29.92 -17.37
CA GLN A 89 0.78 29.27 -16.19
C GLN A 89 1.87 29.22 -15.11
N HIS A 90 1.50 29.54 -13.86
CA HIS A 90 2.37 29.22 -12.73
C HIS A 90 2.41 27.71 -12.54
N VAL A 91 3.59 27.14 -12.72
CA VAL A 91 3.88 25.74 -12.44
C VAL A 91 4.79 25.68 -11.21
N PHE A 92 4.45 24.82 -10.25
CA PHE A 92 5.23 24.62 -9.03
C PHE A 92 6.65 24.18 -9.35
N HIS A 93 7.63 24.45 -8.47
CA HIS A 93 8.97 23.90 -8.60
C HIS A 93 8.92 22.40 -8.32
N ALA A 94 9.63 21.60 -9.14
CA ALA A 94 9.61 20.15 -8.98
C ALA A 94 11.01 19.55 -9.16
N GLU A 95 11.34 18.61 -8.29
CA GLU A 95 12.57 17.82 -8.33
C GLU A 95 12.23 16.33 -8.28
N PHE A 96 13.02 15.52 -8.99
CA PHE A 96 12.73 14.09 -9.16
C PHE A 96 13.99 13.26 -8.95
N PHE A 97 13.91 12.22 -8.13
CA PHE A 97 15.07 11.38 -7.78
C PHE A 97 14.73 9.89 -7.87
N ALA A 98 15.64 9.14 -8.48
CA ALA A 98 15.60 7.69 -8.45
C ALA A 98 16.19 7.19 -7.12
N LYS A 99 15.33 6.75 -6.19
CA LYS A 99 15.75 6.25 -4.87
C LYS A 99 14.69 5.31 -4.29
N ASP A 100 15.12 4.29 -3.55
CA ASP A 100 14.22 3.45 -2.76
C ASP A 100 13.69 4.25 -1.55
N GLY A 101 12.42 4.65 -1.60
CA GLY A 101 11.75 5.35 -0.51
C GLY A 101 11.30 4.47 0.66
N TYR A 102 11.46 3.14 0.54
CA TYR A 102 11.02 2.18 1.55
C TYR A 102 12.16 1.77 2.48
N GLY A 103 13.29 1.33 1.93
CA GLY A 103 14.43 0.83 2.71
C GLY A 103 15.54 1.86 2.95
N GLU A 104 15.72 2.82 2.04
CA GLU A 104 16.82 3.78 2.11
C GLU A 104 16.41 5.10 2.76
N TRP A 105 17.36 5.78 3.38
CA TRP A 105 17.12 7.06 4.03
C TRP A 105 17.01 8.22 3.03
N LEU A 106 15.88 8.94 3.04
CA LEU A 106 15.66 10.05 2.11
C LEU A 106 16.44 11.33 2.44
N GLY A 107 17.00 11.45 3.65
CA GLY A 107 17.78 12.63 4.04
C GLY A 107 19.14 12.78 3.38
N GLU A 108 19.53 11.83 2.52
CA GLU A 108 20.67 11.98 1.61
C GLU A 108 20.35 12.87 0.40
N ILE A 109 19.06 13.12 0.13
CA ILE A 109 18.62 13.97 -0.98
C ILE A 109 18.71 15.44 -0.54
N PRO A 110 19.49 16.30 -1.23
CA PRO A 110 19.75 17.66 -0.78
C PRO A 110 18.49 18.50 -0.53
N ILE A 111 17.52 18.47 -1.45
CA ILE A 111 16.29 19.26 -1.31
C ILE A 111 15.41 18.77 -0.14
N ILE A 112 15.42 17.47 0.17
CA ILE A 112 14.68 16.92 1.32
C ILE A 112 15.36 17.34 2.62
N GLN A 113 16.69 17.37 2.64
CA GLN A 113 17.46 17.85 3.78
C GLN A 113 17.25 19.35 4.00
N GLU A 114 17.21 20.15 2.94
CA GLU A 114 16.97 21.60 2.96
C GLU A 114 15.57 21.94 3.48
N VAL A 115 14.54 21.25 2.97
CA VAL A 115 13.16 21.40 3.46
C VAL A 115 13.06 20.97 4.92
N GLY A 116 13.73 19.88 5.27
CA GLY A 116 13.78 19.33 6.61
C GLY A 116 13.29 17.89 6.64
N ILE A 117 14.11 17.02 7.25
CA ILE A 117 13.77 15.64 7.57
C ILE A 117 14.40 15.26 8.90
N ASP A 118 13.59 14.72 9.80
CA ASP A 118 14.01 14.37 11.15
C ASP A 118 14.51 12.92 11.23
N PRO A 119 15.81 12.68 11.45
CA PRO A 119 16.36 11.34 11.56
C PRO A 119 15.96 10.63 12.87
N SER A 120 15.43 11.38 13.84
CA SER A 120 15.10 10.92 15.19
C SER A 120 13.61 10.58 15.37
N VAL A 121 12.86 10.36 14.30
CA VAL A 121 11.46 9.87 14.42
C VAL A 121 11.40 8.36 14.66
N GLY A 122 10.36 7.93 15.39
CA GLY A 122 10.06 6.52 15.64
C GLY A 122 10.32 6.07 17.08
N PRO A 123 10.14 4.78 17.36
CA PRO A 123 10.16 4.23 18.73
C PRO A 123 11.54 4.32 19.40
N ASP A 124 12.62 4.29 18.61
CA ASP A 124 14.00 4.32 19.13
C ASP A 124 14.49 5.74 19.50
N SER A 125 13.64 6.75 19.37
CA SER A 125 13.99 8.18 19.45
C SER A 125 14.28 8.74 20.85
N GLY A 126 14.13 7.94 21.91
CA GLY A 126 14.40 8.37 23.29
C GLY A 126 13.60 9.60 23.77
N GLY A 127 12.50 9.94 23.08
CA GLY A 127 11.67 11.12 23.39
C GLY A 127 12.14 12.44 22.75
N ALA A 128 13.22 12.45 21.97
CA ALA A 128 13.70 13.65 21.26
C ALA A 128 12.78 14.07 20.08
N GLY A 129 12.07 13.11 19.47
CA GLY A 129 11.07 13.36 18.40
C GLY A 129 9.82 14.13 18.86
N ARG A 130 9.77 14.61 20.11
CA ARG A 130 8.65 15.36 20.71
C ARG A 130 8.44 16.76 20.13
N PHE A 131 9.43 17.33 19.45
CA PHE A 131 9.35 18.71 18.96
C PHE A 131 8.89 18.86 17.51
N GLY A 132 8.56 17.75 16.83
CA GLY A 132 8.06 17.77 15.46
C GLY A 132 9.10 18.30 14.49
N GLY A 133 9.94 17.41 13.95
CA GLY A 133 10.83 17.76 12.84
C GLY A 133 10.13 17.65 11.48
N GLY A 134 10.91 17.71 10.40
CA GLY A 134 10.40 17.73 9.03
C GLY A 134 9.99 19.12 8.52
N GLY A 135 9.75 19.24 7.22
CA GLY A 135 9.34 20.51 6.60
C GLY A 135 8.17 20.39 5.62
N PHE A 136 7.83 19.18 5.17
CA PHE A 136 6.78 18.96 4.20
C PHE A 136 5.39 19.08 4.82
N ASP A 137 4.47 19.71 4.10
CA ASP A 137 3.05 19.78 4.45
C ASP A 137 2.35 18.45 4.21
N VAL A 138 2.71 17.79 3.12
CA VAL A 138 2.08 16.57 2.66
C VAL A 138 3.14 15.59 2.20
N VAL A 139 3.00 14.35 2.67
CA VAL A 139 3.69 13.19 2.09
C VAL A 139 2.63 12.28 1.49
N THR A 140 2.83 11.85 0.24
CA THR A 140 1.90 10.95 -0.45
C THR A 140 2.55 9.64 -0.83
N MET A 141 1.76 8.56 -0.73
CA MET A 141 2.10 7.22 -1.22
C MET A 141 0.89 6.61 -1.91
N MET A 142 0.76 6.89 -3.21
CA MET A 142 -0.39 6.44 -4.01
C MET A 142 -0.07 5.09 -4.68
N PHE A 143 -0.78 4.03 -4.28
CA PHE A 143 -0.64 2.68 -4.86
C PHE A 143 0.78 2.10 -4.79
N CYS A 144 1.56 2.49 -3.78
CA CYS A 144 2.96 2.06 -3.66
C CYS A 144 3.34 1.58 -2.25
N MET A 145 2.58 1.95 -1.22
CA MET A 145 2.93 1.66 0.17
C MET A 145 3.00 0.15 0.48
N HIS A 146 2.16 -0.66 -0.17
CA HIS A 146 2.10 -2.10 0.03
C HIS A 146 3.40 -2.82 -0.38
N TYR A 147 4.25 -2.23 -1.23
CA TYR A 147 5.56 -2.81 -1.55
C TYR A 147 6.51 -2.82 -0.34
N ALA A 148 6.35 -1.89 0.61
CA ALA A 148 7.16 -1.85 1.82
C ALA A 148 6.87 -3.01 2.79
N PHE A 149 5.68 -3.62 2.71
CA PHE A 149 5.25 -4.71 3.58
C PHE A 149 5.88 -6.07 3.22
N GLU A 150 6.84 -6.10 2.30
CA GLU A 150 7.74 -7.23 2.08
C GLU A 150 8.46 -7.64 3.36
N SER A 151 8.89 -6.68 4.18
CA SER A 151 9.60 -6.93 5.43
C SER A 151 9.33 -5.83 6.45
N GLU A 152 9.47 -6.16 7.73
CA GLU A 152 9.36 -5.17 8.82
C GLU A 152 10.36 -4.01 8.64
N HIS A 153 11.59 -4.33 8.23
CA HIS A 153 12.63 -3.32 8.03
C HIS A 153 12.22 -2.26 7.01
N LYS A 154 11.67 -2.66 5.85
CA LYS A 154 11.18 -1.74 4.83
C LYS A 154 9.96 -0.96 5.29
N ALA A 155 9.00 -1.59 5.98
CA ALA A 155 7.84 -0.89 6.51
C ALA A 155 8.22 0.19 7.54
N ARG A 156 9.18 -0.11 8.43
CA ARG A 156 9.71 0.85 9.40
C ARG A 156 10.57 1.94 8.75
N GLY A 157 11.39 1.60 7.75
CA GLY A 157 12.16 2.57 6.96
C GLY A 157 11.27 3.56 6.24
N MET A 158 10.21 3.07 5.59
CA MET A 158 9.17 3.87 4.95
C MET A 158 8.50 4.83 5.95
N LEU A 159 8.04 4.32 7.09
CA LEU A 159 7.42 5.15 8.13
C LEU A 159 8.39 6.20 8.69
N ARG A 160 9.67 5.87 8.84
CA ARG A 160 10.71 6.82 9.24
C ARG A 160 10.88 7.94 8.21
N ASN A 161 10.91 7.62 6.92
CA ASN A 161 10.96 8.62 5.85
C ASN A 161 9.72 9.51 5.84
N VAL A 162 8.53 8.90 5.84
CA VAL A 162 7.24 9.63 5.82
C VAL A 162 7.12 10.55 7.04
N ALA A 163 7.26 10.00 8.24
CA ALA A 163 7.03 10.72 9.47
C ALA A 163 8.15 11.71 9.82
N GLY A 164 9.37 11.48 9.29
CA GLY A 164 10.52 12.36 9.46
C GLY A 164 10.46 13.57 8.53
N SER A 165 9.89 13.41 7.33
CA SER A 165 9.72 14.50 6.36
C SER A 165 8.53 15.41 6.69
N LEU A 166 7.50 14.88 7.34
CA LEU A 166 6.31 15.65 7.72
C LEU A 166 6.57 16.59 8.88
N LYS A 167 6.27 17.87 8.69
CA LYS A 167 6.17 18.82 9.80
C LYS A 167 5.01 18.46 10.72
N LYS A 168 5.04 18.98 11.95
CA LYS A 168 3.87 18.91 12.85
C LYS A 168 2.62 19.48 12.18
N GLY A 169 1.57 18.68 12.19
CA GLY A 169 0.31 18.91 11.53
C GLY A 169 0.28 18.68 10.02
N GLY A 170 1.35 18.15 9.45
CA GLY A 170 1.38 17.65 8.10
C GLY A 170 0.53 16.39 7.93
N ARG A 171 0.21 16.06 6.68
CA ARG A 171 -0.66 14.93 6.33
C ARG A 171 0.09 13.86 5.56
N PHE A 172 -0.06 12.62 6.01
CA PHE A 172 0.34 11.46 5.24
C PHE A 172 -0.90 10.88 4.54
N ILE A 173 -0.90 10.89 3.21
CA ILE A 173 -2.04 10.48 2.40
C ILE A 173 -1.63 9.29 1.54
N GLY A 174 -2.49 8.29 1.42
CA GLY A 174 -2.19 7.16 0.55
C GLY A 174 -3.40 6.38 0.11
N VAL A 175 -3.15 5.51 -0.85
CA VAL A 175 -4.11 4.52 -1.35
C VAL A 175 -3.42 3.17 -1.37
N ILE A 176 -4.08 2.16 -0.80
CA ILE A 176 -3.60 0.79 -0.79
C ILE A 176 -4.73 -0.23 -0.99
N PRO A 177 -4.37 -1.44 -1.44
CA PRO A 177 -5.22 -2.63 -1.35
C PRO A 177 -5.80 -2.80 0.05
N ASN A 178 -7.09 -3.08 0.13
CA ASN A 178 -7.80 -3.24 1.38
C ASN A 178 -7.60 -4.66 1.93
N SER A 179 -6.82 -4.80 3.01
CA SER A 179 -6.58 -6.09 3.65
C SER A 179 -7.82 -6.77 4.22
N ASP A 180 -8.89 -6.02 4.52
CA ASP A 180 -10.15 -6.62 4.97
C ASP A 180 -10.80 -7.45 3.86
N ILE A 181 -10.69 -6.98 2.60
CA ILE A 181 -11.19 -7.70 1.42
C ILE A 181 -10.33 -8.95 1.17
N LEU A 182 -8.99 -8.79 1.23
CA LEU A 182 -8.06 -9.91 1.11
C LEU A 182 -8.35 -11.00 2.16
N SER A 183 -8.53 -10.59 3.42
CA SER A 183 -8.82 -11.49 4.55
C SER A 183 -10.15 -12.22 4.34
N ALA A 184 -11.21 -11.50 3.98
CA ALA A 184 -12.52 -12.08 3.73
C ALA A 184 -12.52 -13.09 2.57
N LYS A 185 -11.82 -12.79 1.47
CA LYS A 185 -11.71 -13.68 0.31
C LYS A 185 -10.90 -14.94 0.62
N VAL A 186 -9.82 -14.81 1.37
CA VAL A 186 -9.03 -15.95 1.86
C VAL A 186 -9.85 -16.84 2.79
N GLU A 187 -10.56 -16.25 3.75
CA GLU A 187 -11.41 -17.00 4.68
C GLU A 187 -12.57 -17.71 3.95
N GLU A 188 -13.20 -17.03 2.99
CA GLU A 188 -14.25 -17.62 2.14
C GLU A 188 -13.71 -18.82 1.34
N HIS A 189 -12.51 -18.70 0.77
CA HIS A 189 -11.86 -19.79 0.04
C HIS A 189 -11.62 -21.01 0.97
N HIS A 190 -11.05 -20.80 2.15
CA HIS A 190 -10.82 -21.88 3.12
C HIS A 190 -12.11 -22.50 3.66
N LYS A 191 -13.19 -21.72 3.82
CA LYS A 191 -14.51 -22.26 4.19
C LYS A 191 -15.09 -23.18 3.11
N LYS A 192 -14.87 -22.85 1.82
CA LYS A 192 -15.36 -23.63 0.68
C LYS A 192 -14.53 -24.88 0.42
N TYR A 193 -13.20 -24.76 0.45
CA TYR A 193 -12.28 -25.83 0.03
C TYR A 193 -11.58 -26.55 1.19
N GLY A 194 -11.62 -26.01 2.42
CA GLY A 194 -10.97 -26.57 3.61
C GLY A 194 -11.76 -27.66 4.35
N LYS A 195 -13.02 -27.93 3.98
CA LYS A 195 -13.86 -28.97 4.62
C LYS A 195 -13.47 -30.42 4.28
N GLY A 196 -12.37 -30.65 3.56
CA GLY A 196 -11.93 -31.98 3.12
C GLY A 196 -10.99 -32.75 4.04
N LYS A 197 -10.57 -32.23 5.20
CA LYS A 197 -9.52 -32.87 6.03
C LYS A 197 -9.90 -33.31 7.45
N ASN A 198 -11.10 -33.04 7.95
CA ASN A 198 -11.53 -33.53 9.27
C ASN A 198 -12.94 -34.12 9.22
N ALA A 199 -13.05 -35.35 8.70
CA ALA A 199 -14.21 -36.20 8.90
C ALA A 199 -13.72 -37.64 9.13
N ASN A 200 -13.13 -37.88 10.29
CA ASN A 200 -13.16 -39.19 10.95
C ASN A 200 -13.25 -38.92 12.45
N GLY A 201 -14.48 -38.67 12.90
CA GLY A 201 -14.86 -38.86 14.28
C GLY A 201 -15.24 -40.32 14.49
N SER A 202 -14.63 -40.95 15.48
CA SER A 202 -15.24 -42.06 16.20
C SER A 202 -15.07 -41.81 17.70
N ASP A 203 -16.21 -41.82 18.38
CA ASP A 203 -16.49 -41.47 19.77
C ASP A 203 -15.85 -42.36 20.84
N GLY A 204 -15.80 -41.85 22.08
CA GLY A 204 -15.56 -42.56 23.35
C GLY A 204 -14.70 -41.73 24.33
N VAL A 205 -15.23 -40.83 25.18
CA VAL A 205 -15.62 -41.02 26.61
C VAL A 205 -14.66 -42.01 27.36
N ASP A 206 -14.03 -41.79 28.53
CA ASP A 206 -14.27 -41.01 29.76
C ASP A 206 -12.93 -40.83 30.56
N GLY A 207 -12.88 -39.87 31.50
CA GLY A 207 -12.31 -40.08 32.86
C GLY A 207 -10.82 -39.78 33.19
N SER A 208 -10.63 -38.75 34.02
CA SER A 208 -9.69 -38.59 35.17
C SER A 208 -8.22 -39.06 35.10
N GLY A 209 -7.30 -38.14 35.36
CA GLY A 209 -6.00 -38.43 35.99
C GLY A 209 -4.80 -37.70 35.38
N SER A 210 -4.16 -36.83 36.16
CA SER A 210 -2.77 -36.36 35.97
C SER A 210 -1.92 -37.03 37.06
N PRO A 211 -0.57 -36.98 37.06
CA PRO A 211 0.45 -37.23 36.01
C PRO A 211 1.49 -38.28 36.48
N THR A 212 2.32 -38.86 35.60
CA THR A 212 3.62 -39.45 36.04
C THR A 212 4.70 -39.43 34.94
N TYR A 213 5.87 -38.92 35.32
CA TYR A 213 7.19 -39.10 34.71
C TYR A 213 7.74 -40.52 34.92
N ALA A 214 8.44 -41.09 33.92
CA ALA A 214 9.60 -42.02 33.98
C ALA A 214 9.77 -42.61 32.56
N SER A 215 10.82 -42.30 31.80
CA SER A 215 12.23 -42.76 31.85
C SER A 215 12.47 -44.18 31.27
N ASP A 216 13.41 -44.18 30.32
CA ASP A 216 14.43 -45.19 30.02
C ASP A 216 14.13 -46.37 29.07
N ASP A 217 14.79 -46.28 27.90
CA ASP A 217 15.75 -47.23 27.34
C ASP A 217 15.37 -48.71 27.20
N ASP A 218 15.17 -49.13 25.94
CA ASP A 218 15.31 -50.53 25.52
C ASP A 218 16.20 -50.58 24.26
N TRP A 219 17.52 -50.62 24.48
CA TRP A 219 18.56 -50.80 23.47
C TRP A 219 19.06 -52.26 23.53
N ASP A 220 18.79 -53.03 22.47
CA ASP A 220 19.16 -54.44 22.36
C ASP A 220 20.46 -54.61 21.53
N PRO A 221 21.56 -55.11 22.13
CA PRO A 221 22.88 -55.16 21.51
C PRO A 221 23.17 -56.41 20.64
N GLU A 222 22.18 -57.28 20.33
CA GLU A 222 22.44 -58.55 19.61
C GLU A 222 21.99 -58.61 18.13
N LYS A 223 21.74 -57.48 17.46
CA LYS A 223 21.50 -57.49 16.00
C LYS A 223 22.81 -57.32 15.19
N PRO A 224 23.18 -58.26 14.30
CA PRO A 224 24.40 -58.13 13.49
C PRO A 224 24.26 -57.03 12.42
N ALA A 225 25.36 -56.33 12.13
CA ALA A 225 25.48 -55.36 11.05
C ALA A 225 25.53 -56.06 9.68
N GLU A 226 24.67 -55.64 8.74
CA GLU A 226 24.76 -56.05 7.33
C GLU A 226 25.55 -55.00 6.51
N GLU A 227 26.47 -55.50 5.68
CA GLU A 227 27.32 -54.73 4.76
C GLU A 227 26.56 -54.18 3.54
N PRO A 228 27.05 -53.10 2.90
CA PRO A 228 26.30 -52.38 1.87
C PRO A 228 26.37 -53.08 0.50
N LYS A 229 25.22 -53.29 -0.13
CA LYS A 229 25.12 -53.67 -1.56
C LYS A 229 24.91 -52.44 -2.42
N GLU A 230 25.84 -52.19 -3.33
CA GLU A 230 25.67 -51.32 -4.49
C GLU A 230 24.69 -51.94 -5.50
N GLU A 231 23.68 -51.18 -5.93
CA GLU A 231 22.91 -51.42 -7.15
C GLU A 231 22.73 -50.12 -7.96
N ALA A 232 22.81 -50.28 -9.28
CA ALA A 232 22.94 -49.26 -10.33
C ALA A 232 21.63 -48.45 -10.60
N PRO A 233 21.68 -47.34 -11.38
CA PRO A 233 20.67 -46.29 -11.34
C PRO A 233 19.38 -46.67 -12.10
N GLN A 234 18.24 -46.40 -11.48
CA GLN A 234 16.91 -46.46 -12.09
C GLN A 234 16.29 -45.05 -12.18
N PRO A 235 15.44 -44.80 -13.19
CA PRO A 235 15.20 -43.47 -13.74
C PRO A 235 14.39 -42.59 -12.80
N GLU A 236 14.68 -41.29 -12.87
CA GLU A 236 13.95 -40.20 -12.23
C GLU A 236 12.44 -40.41 -12.42
N LYS A 237 11.74 -40.68 -11.32
CA LYS A 237 10.29 -40.57 -11.28
C LYS A 237 9.96 -39.09 -11.15
N GLU A 238 9.31 -38.60 -12.19
CA GLU A 238 8.69 -37.29 -12.33
C GLU A 238 8.15 -36.75 -11.01
N ASP A 239 8.52 -35.50 -10.75
CA ASP A 239 8.03 -34.63 -9.68
C ASP A 239 6.55 -34.89 -9.39
N GLY A 240 6.30 -35.44 -8.21
CA GLY A 240 4.95 -35.47 -7.67
C GLY A 240 4.42 -34.05 -7.58
N GLU A 241 3.38 -33.75 -8.37
CA GLU A 241 2.62 -32.51 -8.31
C GLU A 241 2.33 -32.16 -6.84
N VAL A 242 3.08 -31.19 -6.29
CA VAL A 242 2.68 -30.48 -5.09
C VAL A 242 1.41 -29.75 -5.50
N LYS A 243 0.23 -30.26 -5.08
CA LYS A 243 -1.03 -29.54 -5.24
C LYS A 243 -0.84 -28.15 -4.65
N ASP A 244 -0.69 -27.17 -5.52
CA ASP A 244 -0.50 -25.78 -5.16
C ASP A 244 -1.75 -25.36 -4.39
N GLU A 245 -1.66 -25.21 -3.07
CA GLU A 245 -2.73 -24.68 -2.19
C GLU A 245 -2.86 -23.16 -2.45
N SER A 246 -2.96 -22.78 -3.73
CA SER A 246 -3.03 -21.41 -4.19
C SER A 246 -4.46 -20.89 -4.03
N VAL A 247 -4.58 -19.69 -3.48
CA VAL A 247 -5.86 -18.97 -3.38
C VAL A 247 -5.90 -17.93 -4.47
N GLU A 248 -6.89 -18.03 -5.35
CA GLU A 248 -7.09 -17.06 -6.42
C GLU A 248 -8.55 -16.66 -6.56
N TRP A 249 -8.76 -15.40 -6.97
CA TRP A 249 -10.06 -14.87 -7.34
C TRP A 249 -9.90 -13.66 -8.26
N GLY A 250 -10.99 -13.23 -8.88
CA GLY A 250 -11.01 -12.08 -9.76
C GLY A 250 -12.23 -12.07 -10.67
N ASN A 251 -12.22 -11.15 -11.63
CA ASN A 251 -13.17 -11.06 -12.72
C ASN A 251 -12.42 -10.90 -14.05
N SER A 252 -13.09 -10.40 -15.11
CA SER A 252 -12.42 -10.23 -16.41
C SER A 252 -11.33 -9.15 -16.40
N ILE A 253 -11.37 -8.24 -15.43
CA ILE A 253 -10.57 -7.00 -15.37
C ILE A 253 -9.43 -7.13 -14.37
N TYR A 254 -9.67 -7.72 -13.20
CA TYR A 254 -8.65 -7.90 -12.17
C TYR A 254 -8.57 -9.35 -11.70
N ARG A 255 -7.37 -9.75 -11.23
CA ARG A 255 -7.16 -11.05 -10.59
C ARG A 255 -6.13 -10.93 -9.48
N VAL A 256 -6.45 -11.55 -8.34
CA VAL A 256 -5.55 -11.69 -7.19
C VAL A 256 -5.17 -13.16 -7.07
N LYS A 257 -3.88 -13.44 -6.90
CA LYS A 257 -3.37 -14.80 -6.69
C LYS A 257 -2.34 -14.84 -5.57
N PHE A 258 -2.58 -15.68 -4.57
CA PHE A 258 -1.57 -16.07 -3.59
C PHE A 258 -0.80 -17.29 -4.10
N PRO A 259 0.54 -17.23 -4.20
CA PRO A 259 1.35 -18.33 -4.70
C PRO A 259 1.62 -19.43 -3.65
N GLY A 260 1.07 -19.32 -2.44
CA GLY A 260 1.35 -20.27 -1.37
C GLY A 260 0.25 -20.28 -0.32
N LYS A 261 0.53 -20.98 0.79
CA LYS A 261 -0.42 -21.13 1.90
C LYS A 261 -0.83 -19.79 2.46
N THR A 262 -2.12 -19.63 2.71
CA THR A 262 -2.72 -18.46 3.35
C THR A 262 -3.34 -18.84 4.70
N PRO A 263 -3.47 -17.88 5.64
CA PRO A 263 -4.05 -18.16 6.95
C PRO A 263 -5.52 -18.60 6.83
N VAL A 264 -5.88 -19.71 7.47
CA VAL A 264 -7.23 -20.32 7.39
C VAL A 264 -8.30 -19.39 7.97
N ASP A 265 -7.95 -18.63 9.00
CA ASP A 265 -8.80 -17.64 9.67
C ASP A 265 -8.79 -16.27 8.97
N GLY A 266 -8.04 -16.13 7.87
CA GLY A 266 -7.85 -14.85 7.17
C GLY A 266 -6.96 -13.85 7.90
N VAL A 267 -6.35 -14.22 9.04
CA VAL A 267 -5.55 -13.30 9.86
C VAL A 267 -4.06 -13.44 9.51
N PHE A 268 -3.54 -12.47 8.77
CA PHE A 268 -2.16 -12.45 8.30
C PHE A 268 -1.14 -12.18 9.43
N ARG A 269 -0.54 -13.25 9.97
CA ARG A 269 0.49 -13.21 11.04
C ARG A 269 1.73 -14.02 10.65
N PRO A 270 2.95 -13.45 10.72
CA PRO A 270 3.30 -12.07 11.10
C PRO A 270 2.74 -11.05 10.09
N PRO A 271 2.68 -9.73 10.40
CA PRO A 271 2.00 -8.76 9.53
C PRO A 271 2.79 -8.35 8.28
N PHE A 272 3.86 -9.07 7.93
CA PHE A 272 4.76 -8.75 6.82
C PHE A 272 5.03 -9.99 5.96
N GLY A 273 5.43 -9.80 4.70
CA GLY A 273 5.92 -10.85 3.81
C GLY A 273 4.83 -11.67 3.09
N TRP A 274 3.55 -11.35 3.32
CA TRP A 274 2.44 -12.02 2.63
C TRP A 274 2.29 -11.55 1.19
N LYS A 275 3.03 -12.22 0.30
CA LYS A 275 3.06 -11.91 -1.12
C LYS A 275 1.81 -12.39 -1.84
N TYR A 276 1.24 -11.54 -2.68
CA TYR A 276 0.25 -11.93 -3.69
C TYR A 276 0.58 -11.25 -5.02
N PHE A 277 0.05 -11.79 -6.11
CA PHE A 277 0.14 -11.20 -7.42
C PHE A 277 -1.17 -10.50 -7.74
N TYR A 278 -1.08 -9.23 -8.09
CA TYR A 278 -2.20 -8.45 -8.59
C TYR A 278 -2.05 -8.27 -10.10
N PHE A 279 -3.10 -8.65 -10.82
CA PHE A 279 -3.25 -8.40 -12.24
C PHE A 279 -4.41 -7.43 -12.44
N LEU A 280 -4.19 -6.40 -13.23
CA LEU A 280 -5.21 -5.46 -13.66
C LEU A 280 -5.02 -5.18 -15.14
N GLU A 281 -6.07 -5.43 -15.93
CA GLU A 281 -6.06 -5.23 -17.38
C GLU A 281 -5.55 -3.82 -17.72
N GLU A 282 -4.62 -3.73 -18.66
CA GLU A 282 -4.02 -2.48 -19.18
C GLU A 282 -3.19 -1.62 -18.19
N ALA A 283 -3.07 -2.00 -16.91
CA ALA A 283 -2.40 -1.20 -15.90
C ALA A 283 -1.24 -1.91 -15.20
N VAL A 284 -1.38 -3.19 -14.85
CA VAL A 284 -0.41 -3.95 -14.06
C VAL A 284 -0.28 -5.37 -14.58
N GLU A 285 0.86 -5.70 -15.18
CA GLU A 285 1.20 -7.08 -15.55
C GLU A 285 1.78 -7.81 -14.34
N SER A 286 0.90 -8.45 -13.56
CA SER A 286 1.22 -9.43 -12.50
C SER A 286 2.40 -9.02 -11.59
N VAL A 287 2.28 -7.86 -10.94
CA VAL A 287 3.31 -7.35 -10.03
C VAL A 287 3.15 -7.99 -8.65
N PRO A 288 4.23 -8.43 -7.99
CA PRO A 288 4.17 -8.91 -6.62
C PRO A 288 3.88 -7.74 -5.67
N GLU A 289 2.76 -7.83 -4.96
CA GLU A 289 2.36 -6.92 -3.88
C GLU A 289 2.38 -7.68 -2.55
N TYR A 290 2.29 -6.95 -1.44
CA TYR A 290 2.26 -7.54 -0.10
C TYR A 290 1.03 -7.07 0.67
N VAL A 291 0.40 -8.00 1.40
CA VAL A 291 -0.74 -7.67 2.25
C VAL A 291 -0.31 -6.66 3.29
N VAL A 292 -1.14 -5.64 3.50
CA VAL A 292 -0.97 -4.62 4.55
C VAL A 292 -2.06 -4.81 5.61
N PRO A 293 -1.86 -5.65 6.65
CA PRO A 293 -2.86 -5.83 7.70
C PRO A 293 -3.12 -4.48 8.38
N TRP A 294 -4.32 -3.94 8.22
CA TRP A 294 -4.56 -2.52 8.49
C TRP A 294 -4.30 -2.14 9.95
N GLU A 295 -4.77 -2.94 10.90
CA GLU A 295 -4.56 -2.66 12.33
C GLU A 295 -3.08 -2.75 12.73
N ALA A 296 -2.30 -3.63 12.09
CA ALA A 296 -0.85 -3.67 12.30
C ALA A 296 -0.18 -2.42 11.73
N PHE A 297 -0.58 -1.98 10.54
CA PHE A 297 -0.08 -0.74 9.95
C PHE A 297 -0.45 0.49 10.78
N ARG A 298 -1.69 0.61 11.26
CA ARG A 298 -2.13 1.70 12.13
C ARG A 298 -1.29 1.76 13.41
N ALA A 299 -1.10 0.62 14.08
CA ALA A 299 -0.26 0.54 15.28
C ALA A 299 1.19 0.94 14.99
N LEU A 300 1.77 0.48 13.87
CA LEU A 300 3.11 0.90 13.46
C LEU A 300 3.18 2.40 13.19
N ALA A 301 2.16 3.01 12.57
CA ALA A 301 2.13 4.44 12.29
C ALA A 301 2.09 5.29 13.58
N GLU A 302 1.37 4.82 14.61
CA GLU A 302 1.29 5.48 15.91
C GLU A 302 2.67 5.61 16.59
N ASP A 303 3.53 4.61 16.46
CA ASP A 303 4.93 4.66 16.95
C ASP A 303 5.77 5.80 16.31
N TYR A 304 5.30 6.36 15.19
CA TYR A 304 5.93 7.46 14.46
C TYR A 304 5.16 8.79 14.58
N ASN A 305 4.27 8.91 15.57
CA ASN A 305 3.41 10.08 15.81
C ASN A 305 2.48 10.39 14.63
N LEU A 306 1.97 9.35 13.97
CA LEU A 306 0.96 9.48 12.92
C LEU A 306 -0.37 8.98 13.46
N GLU A 307 -1.36 9.87 13.57
CA GLU A 307 -2.71 9.52 14.02
C GLU A 307 -3.65 9.40 12.83
N LEU A 308 -4.44 8.33 12.80
CA LEU A 308 -5.42 8.10 11.73
C LEU A 308 -6.54 9.14 11.79
N GLN A 309 -6.75 9.87 10.68
CA GLN A 309 -7.86 10.82 10.53
C GLN A 309 -8.93 10.31 9.59
N TYR A 310 -8.54 9.52 8.58
CA TYR A 310 -9.45 9.06 7.54
C TYR A 310 -9.02 7.69 7.02
N ARG A 311 -9.99 6.80 6.84
CA ARG A 311 -9.85 5.56 6.06
C ARG A 311 -11.21 5.23 5.47
N LYS A 312 -11.33 5.13 4.15
CA LYS A 312 -12.55 4.70 3.48
C LYS A 312 -12.27 3.92 2.21
N PRO A 313 -13.06 2.88 1.91
CA PRO A 313 -13.01 2.20 0.63
C PRO A 313 -13.48 3.13 -0.51
N PHE A 314 -13.05 2.86 -1.73
CA PHE A 314 -13.27 3.77 -2.87
C PHE A 314 -14.73 4.01 -3.22
N ASN A 315 -15.61 3.02 -3.03
CA ASN A 315 -17.05 3.20 -3.21
C ASN A 315 -17.61 4.27 -2.26
N GLU A 316 -17.20 4.27 -0.98
CA GLU A 316 -17.64 5.29 -0.02
C GLU A 316 -17.04 6.66 -0.32
N VAL A 317 -15.77 6.71 -0.75
CA VAL A 317 -15.14 7.96 -1.22
C VAL A 317 -15.94 8.54 -2.38
N TRP A 318 -16.33 7.70 -3.33
CA TRP A 318 -17.12 8.13 -4.48
C TRP A 318 -18.50 8.65 -4.07
N ASP A 319 -19.20 7.93 -3.20
CA ASP A 319 -20.55 8.29 -2.77
C ASP A 319 -20.59 9.64 -2.05
N GLU A 320 -19.54 9.97 -1.29
CA GLU A 320 -19.41 11.25 -0.60
C GLU A 320 -19.00 12.40 -1.53
N GLU A 321 -18.04 12.15 -2.43
CA GLU A 321 -17.37 13.22 -3.17
C GLU A 321 -17.96 13.48 -4.56
N ASN A 322 -18.81 12.59 -5.09
CA ASN A 322 -19.39 12.79 -6.42
C ASN A 322 -20.23 14.07 -6.54
N GLY A 323 -20.77 14.57 -5.42
CA GLY A 323 -21.60 15.78 -5.37
C GLY A 323 -20.80 17.08 -5.29
N ASP A 324 -19.49 17.00 -5.03
CA ASP A 324 -18.65 18.16 -4.76
C ASP A 324 -18.54 19.10 -5.98
N PRO A 325 -18.58 20.43 -5.81
CA PRO A 325 -18.52 21.39 -6.91
C PRO A 325 -17.24 21.33 -7.74
N THR A 326 -16.15 20.78 -7.21
CA THR A 326 -14.83 20.67 -7.84
C THR A 326 -14.58 19.26 -8.36
N LEU A 327 -14.86 18.24 -7.54
CA LEU A 327 -14.60 16.83 -7.86
C LEU A 327 -15.67 16.22 -8.75
N GLY A 328 -16.92 16.62 -8.61
CA GLY A 328 -18.02 16.21 -9.48
C GLY A 328 -17.70 16.48 -10.97
N PRO A 329 -17.41 17.73 -11.37
CA PRO A 329 -17.01 18.03 -12.76
C PRO A 329 -15.69 17.37 -13.20
N LEU A 330 -14.79 17.06 -12.27
CA LEU A 330 -13.58 16.30 -12.59
C LEU A 330 -13.92 14.86 -12.99
N SER A 331 -14.83 14.21 -12.26
CA SER A 331 -15.27 12.85 -12.59
C SER A 331 -15.91 12.74 -13.98
N GLU A 332 -16.62 13.78 -14.42
CA GLU A 332 -17.20 13.86 -15.77
C GLU A 332 -16.12 14.02 -16.85
N ARG A 333 -15.12 14.88 -16.61
CA ARG A 333 -13.99 15.07 -17.53
C ARG A 333 -13.11 13.82 -17.64
N MET A 334 -13.05 13.03 -16.57
CA MET A 334 -12.28 11.79 -16.52
C MET A 334 -13.04 10.58 -17.06
N GLY A 335 -14.31 10.74 -17.45
CA GLY A 335 -15.11 9.67 -18.05
C GLY A 335 -15.75 8.71 -17.05
N VAL A 336 -15.63 8.96 -15.74
CA VAL A 336 -16.18 8.09 -14.69
C VAL A 336 -17.71 8.13 -14.66
N ARG A 337 -18.30 9.28 -14.94
CA ARG A 337 -19.76 9.45 -15.04
C ARG A 337 -20.15 10.33 -16.22
N GLY A 338 -21.40 10.21 -16.65
CA GLY A 338 -22.00 11.07 -17.64
C GLY A 338 -22.04 12.53 -17.20
N ARG A 339 -22.09 13.45 -18.17
CA ARG A 339 -22.20 14.90 -17.91
C ARG A 339 -23.45 15.22 -17.08
N ASP A 340 -23.41 16.35 -16.38
CA ASP A 340 -24.53 16.91 -15.63
C ASP A 340 -25.04 15.96 -14.53
N ARG A 341 -24.11 15.37 -13.76
CA ARG A 341 -24.42 14.31 -12.76
C ARG A 341 -25.13 13.10 -13.40
N GLY A 342 -24.75 12.76 -14.62
CA GLY A 342 -25.24 11.58 -15.33
C GLY A 342 -24.82 10.26 -14.65
N PRO A 343 -25.30 9.11 -15.17
CA PRO A 343 -25.01 7.81 -14.58
C PRO A 343 -23.52 7.48 -14.60
N LEU A 344 -23.10 6.57 -13.71
CA LEU A 344 -21.78 5.96 -13.77
C LEU A 344 -21.57 5.29 -15.13
N LEU A 345 -20.42 5.58 -15.75
CA LEU A 345 -19.99 4.97 -17.01
C LEU A 345 -19.06 3.77 -16.77
N ILE A 346 -18.78 3.47 -15.51
CA ILE A 346 -17.96 2.37 -15.05
C ILE A 346 -18.82 1.11 -14.94
N SER A 347 -18.30 0.00 -15.47
CA SER A 347 -18.94 -1.32 -15.34
C SER A 347 -18.91 -1.83 -13.90
N SER A 348 -19.77 -2.80 -13.57
CA SER A 348 -19.74 -3.42 -12.24
C SER A 348 -18.41 -4.10 -11.92
N GLU A 349 -17.75 -4.68 -12.93
CA GLU A 349 -16.45 -5.35 -12.76
C GLU A 349 -15.31 -4.35 -12.50
N GLU A 350 -15.31 -3.21 -13.17
CA GLU A 350 -14.34 -2.13 -12.90
C GLU A 350 -14.59 -1.50 -11.52
N MET A 351 -15.85 -1.38 -11.11
CA MET A 351 -16.20 -0.91 -9.78
C MET A 351 -15.76 -1.88 -8.68
N GLU A 352 -15.86 -3.19 -8.92
CA GLU A 352 -15.33 -4.22 -8.03
C GLU A 352 -13.80 -4.11 -7.91
N ALA A 353 -13.09 -3.99 -9.05
CA ALA A 353 -11.65 -3.80 -9.08
C ALA A 353 -11.22 -2.54 -8.32
N ALA A 354 -11.94 -1.42 -8.49
CA ALA A 354 -11.65 -0.18 -7.79
C ALA A 354 -11.95 -0.27 -6.29
N SER A 355 -13.01 -0.99 -5.91
CA SER A 355 -13.40 -1.19 -4.51
C SER A 355 -12.42 -2.08 -3.74
N PHE A 356 -11.51 -2.75 -4.44
CA PHE A 356 -10.38 -3.46 -3.83
C PHE A 356 -9.47 -2.52 -3.03
N TYR A 357 -9.43 -1.23 -3.39
CA TYR A 357 -8.60 -0.23 -2.74
C TYR A 357 -9.37 0.59 -1.70
N HIS A 358 -8.66 1.06 -0.68
CA HIS A 358 -9.11 2.13 0.19
C HIS A 358 -8.13 3.30 0.17
N ALA A 359 -8.65 4.49 0.48
CA ALA A 359 -7.85 5.67 0.74
C ALA A 359 -7.71 5.89 2.24
N PHE A 360 -6.61 6.50 2.65
CA PHE A 360 -6.39 6.92 4.02
C PHE A 360 -5.69 8.27 4.13
N CYS A 361 -5.84 8.90 5.30
CA CYS A 361 -5.07 10.06 5.72
C CYS A 361 -4.68 9.92 7.20
N PHE A 362 -3.40 10.05 7.50
CA PHE A 362 -2.88 10.26 8.84
C PHE A 362 -2.45 11.72 9.03
N TYR A 363 -2.43 12.16 10.28
CA TYR A 363 -1.99 13.47 10.71
C TYR A 363 -0.78 13.33 11.62
N LYS A 364 0.25 14.15 11.39
CA LYS A 364 1.46 14.19 12.22
C LYS A 364 1.21 15.00 13.49
N VAL A 365 1.29 14.38 14.66
CA VAL A 365 1.07 15.07 15.97
C VAL A 365 2.31 15.70 16.58
#